data_AF-A0A094FNW6-F1
#
_entry.id   AF-A0A094FNW6-F1
#
_cell.length_a   1.000
_cell.length_b   1.000
_cell.length_c   1.000
_cell.angle_alpha   90.00
_cell.angle_beta   90.00
_cell.angle_gamma   90.00
#
_symmetry.space_group_name_H-M   'P 1'
#
loop_
_entity.id
_entity.type
_entity.pdbx_description
1 polymer ?
#
loop_
_entity_poly.entity_id
_entity_poly.type
_entity_poly.pdbx_seq_one_letter_code
_entity_poly.pdbx_strand_id
1 'polypeptide(L)'
;MAGILNPFTPLSGPEIESAAKVIQAAQSVNAAIRFKGITLREPAKESMQKYLIDEKSGTLSYTLPRKAFVNYYVKGTNHFFEAIVNLDEESLERNIRVADGLHGPVDDGEVVNAPCDNPLYRWHSVEVISPALYFRPESLTQIRVACATITTQFRVVATRTTGLHVHVGDGENGFSVGTLRNLIALLWGFEPQLQTLHPSHRRTETWCMPLRIDTKYAWSHPKWTISTFLEDLFSSEFGTVEALVRVFDVCAGDRCAVEFSNLDDPMVAVKQTIEFRAHSGTLDGDEVVMWVKTVVGLVEWVRGADSDQLMSLMALAEAGNDEFGVTSLLEILGLREQAEFYKERLHPLRVAKEDSGREYEIQELARPRTDVLEEFGIGVDGVATRNNWGEDLIFDPDR
;
A
#
# COMPACT_ATOMS: atom_id res chain seq x y z
N MET A 1 55.85 -20.87 5.55
CA MET A 1 55.85 -19.40 5.67
C MET A 1 54.39 -19.00 5.85
N ALA A 2 54.07 -18.26 6.92
CA ALA A 2 52.74 -17.66 7.06
C ALA A 2 52.52 -16.75 5.83
N GLY A 3 51.44 -16.98 5.10
CA GLY A 3 51.16 -16.22 3.88
C GLY A 3 51.06 -14.73 4.18
N ILE A 4 51.68 -13.90 3.35
CA ILE A 4 51.47 -12.44 3.39
C ILE A 4 49.96 -12.21 3.20
N LEU A 5 49.34 -11.50 4.14
CA LEU A 5 47.91 -11.22 4.09
C LEU A 5 47.61 -10.41 2.83
N ASN A 6 46.74 -10.91 1.97
CA ASN A 6 46.37 -10.21 0.75
C ASN A 6 45.73 -8.85 1.11
N PRO A 7 46.15 -7.72 0.52
CA PRO A 7 45.62 -6.40 0.86
C PRO A 7 44.10 -6.23 0.62
N PHE A 8 43.47 -7.07 -0.20
CA PHE A 8 42.02 -7.12 -0.38
C PHE A 8 41.30 -8.02 0.62
N THR A 9 42.03 -8.69 1.52
CA THR A 9 41.39 -9.50 2.57
C THR A 9 40.51 -8.58 3.42
N PRO A 10 39.22 -8.93 3.63
CA PRO A 10 38.32 -8.16 4.49
C PRO A 10 38.92 -7.86 5.86
N LEU A 11 38.40 -6.83 6.54
CA LEU A 11 38.82 -6.55 7.90
C LEU A 11 38.47 -7.70 8.83
N SER A 12 39.40 -8.06 9.70
CA SER A 12 39.18 -8.96 10.83
C SER A 12 38.47 -8.23 11.98
N GLY A 13 37.85 -8.98 12.89
CA GLY A 13 37.23 -8.40 14.10
C GLY A 13 38.16 -7.47 14.90
N PRO A 14 39.42 -7.87 15.22
CA PRO A 14 40.37 -7.01 15.91
C PRO A 14 40.71 -5.70 15.18
N GLU A 15 40.76 -5.73 13.84
CA GLU A 15 40.98 -4.52 13.03
C GLU A 15 39.79 -3.56 13.09
N ILE A 16 38.57 -4.10 13.07
CA ILE A 16 37.33 -3.31 13.24
C ILE A 16 37.33 -2.65 14.64
N GLU A 17 37.69 -3.40 15.69
CA GLU A 17 37.78 -2.88 17.05
C GLU A 17 38.87 -1.81 17.21
N SER A 18 40.04 -1.99 16.58
CA SER A 18 41.11 -0.99 16.59
C SER A 18 40.67 0.31 15.91
N ALA A 19 40.06 0.23 14.73
CA ALA A 19 39.51 1.40 14.04
C ALA A 19 38.48 2.16 14.89
N ALA A 20 37.59 1.43 15.56
CA ALA A 20 36.58 2.04 16.44
C ALA A 20 37.23 2.80 17.62
N LYS A 21 38.27 2.22 18.24
CA LYS A 21 39.01 2.84 19.35
C LYS A 21 39.72 4.13 18.92
N VAL A 22 40.37 4.13 17.75
CA VAL A 22 41.03 5.33 17.21
C VAL A 22 40.02 6.46 17.01
N ILE A 23 38.84 6.17 16.44
CA ILE A 23 37.78 7.17 16.24
C ILE A 23 37.22 7.69 17.56
N GLN A 24 37.03 6.82 18.56
CA GLN A 24 36.58 7.20 19.89
C GLN A 24 37.59 8.09 20.62
N ALA A 25 38.88 7.77 20.54
CA ALA A 25 39.95 8.56 21.17
C ALA A 25 40.12 9.94 20.53
N ALA A 26 39.75 10.10 19.26
CA ALA A 26 39.84 11.36 18.54
C ALA A 26 38.68 12.35 18.85
N GLN A 27 37.61 11.93 19.52
CA GLN A 27 36.50 12.82 19.88
C GLN A 27 36.72 13.55 21.21
N SER A 28 35.97 14.63 21.41
CA SER A 28 35.92 15.32 22.70
C SER A 28 35.39 14.41 23.81
N VAL A 29 35.87 14.64 25.04
CA VAL A 29 35.47 13.90 26.24
C VAL A 29 33.94 13.93 26.36
N ASN A 30 33.32 12.74 26.34
CA ASN A 30 31.86 12.46 26.42
C ASN A 30 31.06 12.46 25.10
N ALA A 31 31.67 12.61 23.92
CA ALA A 31 30.93 12.43 22.67
C ALA A 31 30.62 10.95 22.41
N ALA A 32 29.35 10.56 22.55
CA ALA A 32 28.92 9.21 22.22
C ALA A 32 28.82 9.04 20.69
N ILE A 33 29.45 7.98 20.16
CA ILE A 33 29.54 7.74 18.71
C ILE A 33 28.54 6.68 18.26
N ARG A 34 28.03 6.84 17.04
CA ARG A 34 27.28 5.82 16.33
C ARG A 34 27.97 5.49 15.01
N PHE A 35 28.68 4.36 14.98
CA PHE A 35 29.30 3.86 13.76
C PHE A 35 28.24 3.35 12.78
N LYS A 36 28.39 3.73 11.52
CA LYS A 36 27.54 3.33 10.40
C LYS A 36 28.17 2.25 9.54
N GLY A 37 29.50 2.23 9.51
CA GLY A 37 30.28 1.25 8.78
C GLY A 37 31.75 1.42 9.10
N ILE A 38 32.43 0.29 9.26
CA ILE A 38 33.89 0.17 9.33
C ILE A 38 34.26 -0.87 8.30
N THR A 39 34.77 -0.42 7.15
CA THR A 39 35.09 -1.29 6.03
C THR A 39 36.54 -1.12 5.62
N LEU A 40 37.09 -2.12 4.91
CA LEU A 40 38.41 -2.01 4.34
C LEU A 40 38.45 -0.83 3.36
N ARG A 41 39.41 0.07 3.55
CA ARG A 41 39.77 1.03 2.51
C ARG A 41 40.76 0.34 1.59
N GLU A 42 40.31 0.01 0.39
CA GLU A 42 41.19 -0.60 -0.60
C GLU A 42 42.42 0.26 -0.89
N PRO A 43 43.60 -0.35 -1.11
CA PRO A 43 44.80 0.39 -1.46
C PRO A 43 44.63 1.18 -2.76
N ALA A 44 45.45 2.21 -2.94
CA ALA A 44 45.48 2.94 -4.21
C ALA A 44 45.78 1.97 -5.36
N LYS A 45 45.04 2.12 -6.46
CA LYS A 45 45.11 1.23 -7.64
C LYS A 45 46.54 1.02 -8.14
N GLU A 46 47.34 2.09 -8.20
CA GLU A 46 48.74 2.04 -8.65
C GLU A 46 49.61 1.16 -7.72
N SER A 47 49.47 1.34 -6.41
CA SER A 47 50.19 0.54 -5.41
C SER A 47 49.78 -0.93 -5.46
N MET A 48 48.48 -1.20 -5.64
CA MET A 48 47.96 -2.56 -5.71
C MET A 48 48.35 -3.28 -7.01
N GLN A 49 48.39 -2.57 -8.15
CA GLN A 49 48.88 -3.13 -9.41
C GLN A 49 50.33 -3.59 -9.28
N LYS A 50 51.19 -2.77 -8.67
CA LYS A 50 52.59 -3.14 -8.42
C LYS A 50 52.68 -4.36 -7.50
N TYR A 51 51.93 -4.37 -6.40
CA TYR A 51 51.87 -5.49 -5.46
C TYR A 51 51.51 -6.80 -6.17
N LEU A 52 50.47 -6.80 -7.02
CA LEU A 52 50.02 -7.99 -7.75
C LEU A 52 51.04 -8.47 -8.81
N ILE A 53 51.77 -7.55 -9.45
CA ILE A 53 52.85 -7.91 -10.38
C ILE A 53 53.97 -8.61 -9.61
N ASP A 54 54.43 -8.00 -8.51
CA ASP A 54 55.52 -8.54 -7.69
C ASP A 54 55.14 -9.88 -7.03
N GLU A 55 53.89 -10.04 -6.61
CA GLU A 55 53.33 -11.30 -6.09
C GLU A 55 53.36 -12.38 -7.17
N LYS A 56 52.89 -12.07 -8.39
CA LYS A 56 52.84 -13.01 -9.50
C LYS A 56 54.23 -13.40 -10.03
N SER A 57 55.20 -12.48 -10.00
CA SER A 57 56.60 -12.77 -10.36
C SER A 57 57.41 -13.43 -9.25
N GLY A 58 56.83 -13.63 -8.06
CA GLY A 58 57.52 -14.20 -6.91
C GLY A 58 58.59 -13.29 -6.30
N THR A 59 58.53 -11.98 -6.59
CA THR A 59 59.49 -10.96 -6.14
C THR A 59 58.94 -10.09 -4.99
N LEU A 60 57.73 -10.38 -4.49
CA LEU A 60 57.09 -9.62 -3.43
C LEU A 60 57.91 -9.66 -2.13
N SER A 61 58.30 -8.47 -1.64
CA SER A 61 59.14 -8.29 -0.46
C SER A 61 58.61 -7.24 0.54
N TYR A 62 57.40 -6.72 0.30
CA TYR A 62 56.79 -5.65 1.10
C TYR A 62 55.28 -5.90 1.30
N THR A 63 54.71 -5.20 2.27
CA THR A 63 53.26 -5.14 2.52
C THR A 63 52.71 -3.76 2.14
N LEU A 64 51.40 -3.69 1.88
CA LEU A 64 50.69 -2.43 1.75
C LEU A 64 49.99 -2.10 3.07
N PRO A 65 49.91 -0.81 3.45
CA PRO A 65 49.32 -0.44 4.71
C PRO A 65 47.84 -0.76 4.74
N ARG A 66 47.36 -1.36 5.84
CA ARG A 66 45.93 -1.66 6.00
C ARG A 66 45.22 -0.46 6.59
N LYS A 67 44.14 -0.05 5.93
CA LYS A 67 43.37 1.15 6.31
C LYS A 67 41.89 0.81 6.39
N ALA A 68 41.20 1.43 7.34
CA ALA A 68 39.75 1.35 7.46
C ALA A 68 39.10 2.66 6.99
N PHE A 69 38.04 2.56 6.20
CA PHE A 69 37.11 3.65 5.96
C PHE A 69 35.99 3.57 7.00
N VAL A 70 35.79 4.65 7.75
CA VAL A 70 34.85 4.70 8.85
C VAL A 70 33.86 5.82 8.62
N ASN A 71 32.57 5.50 8.69
CA ASN A 71 31.52 6.50 8.70
C ASN A 71 30.73 6.42 10.00
N TYR A 72 30.41 7.58 10.58
CA TYR A 72 29.79 7.66 11.91
C TYR A 72 29.04 8.97 12.16
N TYR A 73 28.14 8.95 13.13
CA TYR A 73 27.50 10.15 13.68
C TYR A 73 27.98 10.41 15.11
N VAL A 74 27.98 11.69 15.49
CA VAL A 74 28.04 12.10 16.89
C VAL A 74 26.62 12.13 17.46
N LYS A 75 26.32 11.25 18.44
CA LYS A 75 24.99 11.15 19.04
C LYS A 75 24.57 12.46 19.69
N GLY A 76 23.29 12.81 19.55
CA GLY A 76 22.75 14.10 20.01
C GLY A 76 22.91 15.24 19.00
N THR A 77 23.49 14.96 17.82
CA THR A 77 23.60 15.90 16.70
C THR A 77 23.15 15.24 15.40
N ASN A 78 22.99 16.02 14.33
CA ASN A 78 22.86 15.53 12.95
C ASN A 78 24.21 15.48 12.22
N HIS A 79 25.34 15.62 12.91
CA HIS A 79 26.65 15.68 12.27
C HIS A 79 27.13 14.29 11.85
N PHE A 80 27.20 14.08 10.55
CA PHE A 80 27.74 12.87 9.92
C PHE A 80 29.20 13.07 9.51
N PHE A 81 30.04 12.06 9.71
CA PHE A 81 31.47 12.11 9.42
C PHE A 81 31.93 10.91 8.59
N GLU A 82 32.92 11.18 7.73
CA GLU A 82 33.72 10.18 7.04
C GLU A 82 35.19 10.30 7.46
N ALA A 83 35.79 9.16 7.81
CA ALA A 83 37.15 9.07 8.33
C ALA A 83 37.94 7.93 7.67
N ILE A 84 39.27 8.08 7.70
CA ILE A 84 40.23 7.05 7.30
C ILE A 84 41.17 6.80 8.48
N VAL A 85 41.24 5.54 8.91
CA VAL A 85 42.13 5.09 10.00
C VAL A 85 43.23 4.20 9.41
N ASN A 86 44.48 4.46 9.76
CA ASN A 86 45.60 3.58 9.49
C ASN A 86 45.68 2.53 10.60
N LEU A 87 45.49 1.26 10.25
CA LEU A 87 45.43 0.15 11.22
C LEU A 87 46.81 -0.31 11.66
N ASP A 88 47.84 -0.11 10.83
CA ASP A 88 49.21 -0.51 11.16
C ASP A 88 49.86 0.48 12.14
N GLU A 89 49.47 1.76 12.05
CA GLU A 89 49.95 2.83 12.92
C GLU A 89 48.98 3.19 14.06
N GLU A 90 47.78 2.59 14.07
CA GLU A 90 46.66 2.94 14.97
C GLU A 90 46.37 4.45 15.02
N SER A 91 46.37 5.11 13.85
CA SER A 91 46.33 6.56 13.72
C SER A 91 45.20 7.06 12.81
N LEU A 92 44.68 8.27 13.08
CA LEU A 92 43.62 8.91 12.30
C LEU A 92 44.23 9.76 11.17
N GLU A 93 44.06 9.33 9.91
CA GLU A 93 44.60 10.04 8.74
C GLU A 93 43.66 11.14 8.22
N ARG A 94 42.34 10.90 8.30
CA ARG A 94 41.32 11.82 7.83
C ARG A 94 40.06 11.72 8.68
N ASN A 95 39.41 12.85 8.94
CA ASN A 95 38.11 12.92 9.59
C ASN A 95 37.37 14.18 9.15
N ILE A 96 36.34 14.05 8.32
CA ILE A 96 35.64 15.18 7.70
C ILE A 96 34.15 15.11 8.04
N ARG A 97 33.59 16.23 8.50
CA ARG A 97 32.13 16.40 8.59
C ARG A 97 31.55 16.49 7.18
N VAL A 98 30.63 15.60 6.87
CA VAL A 98 29.88 15.58 5.61
C VAL A 98 28.87 16.72 5.60
N ALA A 99 28.64 17.30 4.42
CA ALA A 99 27.71 18.41 4.24
C ALA A 99 26.27 18.03 4.61
N ASP A 100 25.52 19.01 5.10
CA ASP A 100 24.11 18.83 5.44
C ASP A 100 23.29 18.44 4.18
N GLY A 101 22.34 17.52 4.35
CA GLY A 101 21.55 16.94 3.24
C GLY A 101 22.08 15.62 2.69
N LEU A 102 23.31 15.23 3.04
CA LEU A 102 23.85 13.89 2.79
C LEU A 102 23.85 13.07 4.08
N HIS A 103 23.44 11.81 4.01
CA HIS A 103 23.31 10.95 5.18
C HIS A 103 24.10 9.64 5.00
N GLY A 104 24.59 9.09 6.11
CA GLY A 104 25.17 7.75 6.15
C GLY A 104 24.15 6.64 5.88
N PRO A 105 24.63 5.41 5.67
CA PRO A 105 23.75 4.24 5.56
C PRO A 105 22.98 4.02 6.87
N VAL A 106 21.78 3.44 6.76
CA VAL A 106 20.96 3.09 7.92
C VAL A 106 21.60 1.89 8.61
N ASP A 107 21.77 1.95 9.94
CA ASP A 107 22.28 0.81 10.73
C ASP A 107 21.14 0.05 11.42
N ASP A 108 21.42 -1.18 11.85
CA ASP A 108 20.46 -2.06 12.51
C ASP A 108 19.75 -1.36 13.67
N GLY A 109 20.47 -0.58 14.49
CA GLY A 109 19.88 0.18 15.59
C GLY A 109 18.96 1.33 15.15
N GLU A 110 19.02 1.82 13.92
CA GLU A 110 18.09 2.84 13.36
C GLU A 110 16.90 2.21 12.68
N VAL A 111 17.11 1.05 12.06
CA VAL A 111 16.03 0.17 11.58
C VAL A 111 15.12 -0.21 12.74
N VAL A 112 15.75 -0.48 13.89
CA VAL A 112 15.15 -0.68 15.20
C VAL A 112 14.31 0.57 15.58
N ASN A 113 14.88 1.76 15.79
CA ASN A 113 14.19 2.84 16.53
C ASN A 113 13.30 3.85 15.74
N ALA A 114 12.69 3.51 14.60
CA ALA A 114 11.85 4.44 13.82
C ALA A 114 10.38 4.51 14.30
N PRO A 115 9.69 5.67 14.21
CA PRO A 115 8.46 5.95 14.96
C PRO A 115 7.21 5.42 14.25
N CYS A 116 7.07 4.10 14.33
CA CYS A 116 5.87 3.31 14.05
C CYS A 116 5.97 1.87 14.64
N ASP A 117 6.40 1.56 15.86
CA ASP A 117 7.23 2.16 16.92
C ASP A 117 7.82 0.92 17.64
N ASN A 118 8.55 0.08 16.89
CA ASN A 118 9.12 -1.15 17.41
C ASN A 118 10.62 -1.18 17.10
N PRO A 119 11.49 -1.21 18.13
CA PRO A 119 12.95 -1.33 18.04
C PRO A 119 13.44 -2.62 17.34
N LEU A 120 12.68 -3.29 16.49
CA LEU A 120 13.07 -4.53 15.82
C LEU A 120 12.61 -4.56 14.36
N TYR A 121 11.69 -3.68 13.95
CA TYR A 121 11.04 -3.76 12.66
C TYR A 121 10.97 -2.39 12.00
N ARG A 122 11.52 -2.32 10.78
CA ARG A 122 11.24 -1.22 9.85
C ARG A 122 10.04 -1.58 9.01
N TRP A 123 8.98 -0.80 9.13
CA TRP A 123 7.78 -0.95 8.32
C TRP A 123 7.96 -0.28 6.95
N HIS A 124 7.46 -0.93 5.91
CA HIS A 124 7.47 -0.43 4.54
C HIS A 124 6.03 -0.33 4.03
N SER A 125 5.66 0.82 3.48
CA SER A 125 4.40 0.95 2.76
C SER A 125 4.47 0.16 1.46
N VAL A 126 3.46 -0.66 1.21
CA VAL A 126 3.34 -1.49 0.01
C VAL A 126 1.93 -1.37 -0.54
N GLU A 127 1.82 -1.17 -1.84
CA GLU A 127 0.57 -1.34 -2.57
C GLU A 127 0.53 -2.75 -3.15
N VAL A 128 -0.48 -3.53 -2.76
CA VAL A 128 -0.69 -4.89 -3.26
C VAL A 128 -1.80 -4.84 -4.29
N ILE A 129 -1.47 -5.19 -5.53
CA ILE A 129 -2.39 -5.13 -6.66
C ILE A 129 -2.52 -6.53 -7.26
N SER A 130 -3.75 -7.03 -7.38
CA SER A 130 -4.00 -8.28 -8.10
C SER A 130 -3.86 -8.06 -9.62
N PRO A 131 -3.60 -9.11 -10.42
CA PRO A 131 -3.94 -9.05 -11.83
C PRO A 131 -5.45 -8.76 -12.01
N ALA A 132 -5.86 -8.40 -13.21
CA ALA A 132 -7.28 -8.37 -13.54
C ALA A 132 -7.82 -9.80 -13.47
N LEU A 133 -8.88 -10.01 -12.67
CA LEU A 133 -9.49 -11.31 -12.45
C LEU A 133 -10.94 -11.27 -12.92
N TYR A 134 -11.39 -12.35 -13.56
CA TYR A 134 -12.82 -12.54 -13.81
C TYR A 134 -13.54 -12.79 -12.48
N PHE A 135 -14.76 -12.27 -12.34
CA PHE A 135 -15.55 -12.51 -11.13
C PHE A 135 -16.08 -13.95 -11.10
N ARG A 136 -15.28 -14.87 -10.57
CA ARG A 136 -15.58 -16.30 -10.45
C ARG A 136 -15.17 -16.84 -9.06
N PRO A 137 -15.77 -17.94 -8.58
CA PRO A 137 -15.42 -18.53 -7.28
C PRO A 137 -13.91 -18.79 -7.12
N GLU A 138 -13.23 -19.16 -8.20
CA GLU A 138 -11.81 -19.46 -8.24
C GLU A 138 -10.98 -18.20 -7.98
N SER A 139 -11.34 -17.08 -8.62
CA SER A 139 -10.68 -15.79 -8.39
C SER A 139 -10.89 -15.25 -6.97
N LEU A 140 -12.07 -15.45 -6.39
CA LEU A 140 -12.33 -15.10 -4.98
C LEU A 140 -11.50 -15.97 -4.03
N THR A 141 -11.33 -17.25 -4.36
CA THR A 141 -10.46 -18.17 -3.61
C THR A 141 -9.00 -17.73 -3.71
N GLN A 142 -8.54 -17.34 -4.89
CA GLN A 142 -7.19 -16.82 -5.11
C GLN A 142 -6.91 -15.56 -4.28
N ILE A 143 -7.87 -14.64 -4.18
CA ILE A 143 -7.77 -13.45 -3.32
C ILE A 143 -7.59 -13.85 -1.85
N ARG A 144 -8.41 -14.80 -1.34
CA ARG A 144 -8.28 -15.30 0.04
C ARG A 144 -6.91 -15.91 0.29
N VAL A 145 -6.44 -16.76 -0.62
CA VAL A 145 -5.12 -17.38 -0.53
C VAL A 145 -4.01 -16.34 -0.53
N ALA A 146 -4.06 -15.36 -1.43
CA ALA A 146 -3.04 -14.32 -1.51
C ALA A 146 -2.98 -13.51 -0.20
N CYS A 147 -4.14 -13.11 0.32
CA CYS A 147 -4.25 -12.44 1.62
C CYS A 147 -3.70 -13.31 2.76
N ALA A 148 -4.10 -14.59 2.83
CA ALA A 148 -3.62 -15.53 3.83
C ALA A 148 -2.10 -15.77 3.75
N THR A 149 -1.55 -15.83 2.53
CA THR A 149 -0.12 -16.00 2.29
C THR A 149 0.66 -14.80 2.80
N ILE A 150 0.22 -13.59 2.43
CA ILE A 150 0.86 -12.34 2.85
C ILE A 150 0.82 -12.19 4.38
N THR A 151 -0.34 -12.40 4.98
CA THR A 151 -0.53 -12.23 6.43
C THR A 151 0.15 -13.31 7.27
N THR A 152 0.43 -14.48 6.69
CA THR A 152 1.15 -15.57 7.37
C THR A 152 2.66 -15.44 7.21
N GLN A 153 3.14 -14.99 6.05
CA GLN A 153 4.58 -14.85 5.77
C GLN A 153 5.17 -13.53 6.28
N PHE A 154 4.37 -12.47 6.27
CA PHE A 154 4.82 -11.14 6.63
C PHE A 154 4.03 -10.59 7.80
N ARG A 155 4.71 -9.74 8.58
CA ARG A 155 4.02 -8.92 9.56
C ARG A 155 3.41 -7.73 8.83
N VAL A 156 2.08 -7.70 8.74
CA VAL A 156 1.35 -6.65 8.01
C VAL A 156 0.40 -5.89 8.93
N VAL A 157 0.21 -4.62 8.63
CA VAL A 157 -0.63 -3.70 9.37
C VAL A 157 -1.32 -2.74 8.40
N ALA A 158 -2.61 -2.47 8.64
CA ALA A 158 -3.34 -1.39 7.98
C ALA A 158 -3.41 -0.17 8.92
N THR A 159 -3.23 1.02 8.35
CA THR A 159 -3.38 2.30 9.04
C THR A 159 -4.70 2.96 8.64
N ARG A 160 -5.09 4.06 9.31
CA ARG A 160 -6.24 4.90 8.91
C ARG A 160 -6.14 5.41 7.46
N THR A 161 -4.92 5.63 6.97
CA THR A 161 -4.66 6.03 5.57
C THR A 161 -4.67 4.88 4.57
N THR A 162 -4.63 3.63 5.01
CA THR A 162 -4.66 2.48 4.10
C THR A 162 -6.09 2.28 3.58
N GLY A 163 -6.26 2.23 2.26
CA GLY A 163 -7.55 1.96 1.60
C GLY A 163 -7.56 0.62 0.88
N LEU A 164 -8.74 0.01 0.75
CA LEU A 164 -8.97 -1.12 -0.14
C LEU A 164 -9.71 -0.62 -1.39
N HIS A 165 -9.09 -0.74 -2.55
CA HIS A 165 -9.68 -0.33 -3.81
C HIS A 165 -10.09 -1.56 -4.64
N VAL A 166 -11.28 -1.51 -5.23
CA VAL A 166 -11.75 -2.55 -6.15
C VAL A 166 -12.08 -1.88 -7.48
N HIS A 167 -11.44 -2.36 -8.55
CA HIS A 167 -11.69 -1.92 -9.91
C HIS A 167 -12.65 -2.91 -10.57
N VAL A 168 -13.84 -2.45 -10.96
CA VAL A 168 -14.85 -3.28 -11.64
C VAL A 168 -14.92 -2.89 -13.11
N GLY A 169 -14.75 -3.85 -14.01
CA GLY A 169 -14.87 -3.69 -15.47
C GLY A 169 -15.76 -4.76 -16.09
N ASP A 170 -16.22 -4.54 -17.31
CA ASP A 170 -17.00 -5.50 -18.11
C ASP A 170 -16.18 -6.10 -19.25
N GLY A 171 -14.95 -6.54 -18.93
CA GLY A 171 -13.98 -7.01 -19.91
C GLY A 171 -13.70 -5.96 -20.99
N GLU A 172 -13.80 -6.36 -22.26
CA GLU A 172 -13.62 -5.47 -23.42
C GLU A 172 -14.88 -4.66 -23.79
N ASN A 173 -16.02 -4.91 -23.14
CA ASN A 173 -17.29 -4.28 -23.53
C ASN A 173 -17.46 -2.84 -23.01
N GLY A 174 -16.70 -2.46 -21.97
CA GLY A 174 -16.88 -1.20 -21.27
C GLY A 174 -18.26 -1.09 -20.61
N PHE A 175 -18.67 0.14 -20.28
CA PHE A 175 -19.98 0.40 -19.68
C PHE A 175 -20.86 1.25 -20.58
N SER A 176 -22.14 0.89 -20.69
CA SER A 176 -23.13 1.73 -21.35
C SER A 176 -23.45 2.97 -20.51
N VAL A 177 -23.84 4.06 -21.17
CA VAL A 177 -24.33 5.28 -20.48
C VAL A 177 -25.48 4.97 -19.53
N GLY A 178 -26.40 4.08 -19.93
CA GLY A 178 -27.52 3.66 -19.09
C GLY A 178 -27.06 2.97 -17.80
N THR A 179 -26.10 2.04 -17.91
CA THR A 179 -25.50 1.36 -16.75
C THR A 179 -24.82 2.36 -15.81
N LEU A 180 -24.06 3.31 -16.34
CA LEU A 180 -23.41 4.33 -15.53
C LEU A 180 -24.41 5.26 -14.84
N ARG A 181 -25.47 5.70 -15.54
CA ARG A 181 -26.55 6.49 -14.92
C ARG A 181 -27.22 5.72 -13.79
N ASN A 182 -27.55 4.45 -14.01
CA ASN A 182 -28.15 3.62 -12.96
C ASN A 182 -27.21 3.45 -11.76
N LEU A 183 -25.91 3.25 -12.00
CA LEU A 183 -24.91 3.16 -10.94
C LEU A 183 -24.80 4.47 -10.16
N ILE A 184 -24.64 5.58 -10.86
CA ILE A 184 -24.54 6.91 -10.27
C ILE A 184 -25.82 7.24 -9.49
N ALA A 185 -27.00 6.90 -10.02
CA ALA A 185 -28.27 7.03 -9.32
C ALA A 185 -28.31 6.21 -8.02
N LEU A 186 -27.88 4.94 -8.07
CA LEU A 186 -27.83 4.07 -6.90
C LEU A 186 -26.86 4.60 -5.84
N LEU A 187 -25.62 4.91 -6.23
CA LEU A 187 -24.60 5.47 -5.35
C LEU A 187 -25.08 6.80 -4.77
N TRP A 188 -25.54 7.72 -5.62
CA TRP A 188 -26.07 8.99 -5.19
C TRP A 188 -27.37 8.86 -4.41
N GLY A 189 -28.18 7.83 -4.55
CA GLY A 189 -29.44 7.65 -3.81
C GLY A 189 -29.24 7.07 -2.42
N PHE A 190 -28.20 6.26 -2.25
CA PHE A 190 -27.95 5.51 -1.01
C PHE A 190 -26.57 5.71 -0.40
N GLU A 191 -25.82 6.72 -0.83
CA GLU A 191 -24.50 7.03 -0.27
C GLU A 191 -24.47 7.06 1.28
N PRO A 192 -25.44 7.67 2.00
CA PRO A 192 -25.48 7.61 3.46
C PRO A 192 -25.57 6.19 4.00
N GLN A 193 -26.40 5.33 3.40
CA GLN A 193 -26.50 3.92 3.79
C GLN A 193 -25.19 3.19 3.47
N LEU A 194 -24.66 3.31 2.25
CA LEU A 194 -23.41 2.67 1.83
C LEU A 194 -22.23 3.10 2.70
N GLN A 195 -22.18 4.35 3.14
CA GLN A 195 -21.18 4.85 4.07
C GLN A 195 -21.23 4.20 5.46
N THR A 196 -22.33 3.56 5.85
CA THR A 196 -22.35 2.80 7.10
C THR A 196 -21.52 1.50 7.01
N LEU A 197 -21.13 1.06 5.81
CA LEU A 197 -20.22 -0.08 5.62
C LEU A 197 -18.77 0.25 5.99
N HIS A 198 -18.43 1.52 6.22
CA HIS A 198 -17.04 1.96 6.36
C HIS A 198 -16.85 2.86 7.59
N PRO A 199 -15.67 2.81 8.23
CA PRO A 199 -15.38 3.65 9.39
C PRO A 199 -15.37 5.15 9.05
N SER A 200 -15.57 6.00 10.06
CA SER A 200 -15.57 7.48 10.00
C SER A 200 -14.44 8.08 9.16
N HIS A 201 -13.20 7.65 9.39
CA HIS A 201 -12.02 8.17 8.69
C HIS A 201 -12.06 7.92 7.18
N ARG A 202 -12.86 6.96 6.68
CA ARG A 202 -13.08 6.72 5.24
C ARG A 202 -14.26 7.51 4.66
N ARG A 203 -14.77 8.51 5.39
CA ARG A 203 -15.94 9.32 4.99
C ARG A 203 -15.71 10.82 5.13
N THR A 204 -14.72 11.22 5.92
CA THR A 204 -14.50 12.61 6.33
C THR A 204 -13.13 13.16 5.93
N GLU A 205 -12.31 12.35 5.25
CA GLU A 205 -10.92 12.69 4.88
C GLU A 205 -10.76 12.81 3.37
N THR A 206 -9.69 13.51 2.93
CA THR A 206 -9.40 13.85 1.52
C THR A 206 -9.21 12.65 0.59
N TRP A 207 -9.10 11.43 1.11
CA TRP A 207 -8.72 10.23 0.36
C TRP A 207 -9.87 9.42 -0.25
N CYS A 208 -11.13 9.72 0.11
CA CYS A 208 -12.32 9.01 -0.38
C CYS A 208 -13.61 9.81 -0.11
N MET A 209 -13.62 11.07 -0.55
CA MET A 209 -14.73 11.99 -0.30
C MET A 209 -16.05 11.51 -0.92
N PRO A 210 -17.21 11.77 -0.29
CA PRO A 210 -18.51 11.37 -0.81
C PRO A 210 -18.85 12.03 -2.17
N LEU A 211 -19.51 11.30 -3.05
CA LEU A 211 -19.97 11.77 -4.36
C LEU A 211 -20.89 12.99 -4.21
N ARG A 212 -21.79 12.96 -3.21
CA ARG A 212 -22.75 14.05 -2.94
C ARG A 212 -22.10 15.32 -2.38
N ILE A 213 -20.80 15.28 -2.07
CA ILE A 213 -20.09 16.36 -1.40
C ILE A 213 -19.04 16.98 -2.31
N ASP A 214 -18.22 16.17 -2.99
CA ASP A 214 -16.99 16.66 -3.61
C ASP A 214 -16.85 16.34 -5.10
N THR A 215 -17.96 16.09 -5.78
CA THR A 215 -18.02 16.03 -7.24
C THR A 215 -18.35 17.39 -7.85
N LYS A 216 -17.98 17.62 -9.11
CA LYS A 216 -18.35 18.87 -9.82
C LYS A 216 -19.86 19.06 -9.88
N TYR A 217 -20.63 17.97 -10.02
CA TYR A 217 -22.09 18.01 -9.93
C TYR A 217 -22.56 18.54 -8.56
N ALA A 218 -22.07 17.97 -7.45
CA ALA A 218 -22.44 18.39 -6.09
C ALA A 218 -22.18 19.89 -5.85
N TRP A 219 -21.04 20.38 -6.32
CA TRP A 219 -20.64 21.79 -6.17
C TRP A 219 -21.48 22.75 -7.01
N SER A 220 -21.82 22.35 -8.24
CA SER A 220 -22.67 23.16 -9.12
C SER A 220 -24.14 23.13 -8.72
N HIS A 221 -24.57 22.09 -8.01
CA HIS A 221 -25.96 21.87 -7.57
C HIS A 221 -26.04 21.74 -6.04
N PRO A 222 -25.70 22.77 -5.25
CA PRO A 222 -25.67 22.67 -3.78
C PRO A 222 -27.06 22.45 -3.14
N LYS A 223 -28.12 22.54 -3.93
CA LYS A 223 -29.51 22.27 -3.54
C LYS A 223 -30.11 21.30 -4.55
N TRP A 224 -30.03 20.02 -4.23
CA TRP A 224 -30.60 18.94 -5.03
C TRP A 224 -31.64 18.16 -4.21
N THR A 225 -32.57 17.52 -4.90
CA THR A 225 -33.45 16.44 -4.42
C THR A 225 -33.17 15.21 -5.27
N ILE A 226 -33.62 14.00 -4.88
CA ILE A 226 -33.46 12.84 -5.76
C ILE A 226 -34.19 13.09 -7.08
N SER A 227 -35.36 13.74 -7.06
CA SER A 227 -36.11 14.07 -8.28
C SER A 227 -35.32 14.95 -9.24
N THR A 228 -34.84 16.13 -8.77
CA THR A 228 -34.09 17.06 -9.63
C THR A 228 -32.77 16.45 -10.10
N PHE A 229 -32.13 15.64 -9.25
CA PHE A 229 -30.91 14.92 -9.61
C PHE A 229 -31.15 13.91 -10.74
N LEU A 230 -32.22 13.13 -10.66
CA LEU A 230 -32.55 12.15 -11.70
C LEU A 230 -32.95 12.84 -13.01
N GLU A 231 -33.68 13.95 -12.94
CA GLU A 231 -34.00 14.77 -14.13
C GLU A 231 -32.72 15.19 -14.87
N ASP A 232 -31.73 15.71 -14.14
CA ASP A 232 -30.43 16.09 -14.71
C ASP A 232 -29.66 14.86 -15.23
N LEU A 233 -29.51 13.82 -14.38
CA LEU A 233 -28.74 12.60 -14.68
C LEU A 233 -29.19 11.92 -15.96
N PHE A 234 -30.50 11.91 -16.22
CA PHE A 234 -31.10 11.28 -17.40
C PHE A 234 -31.32 12.22 -18.58
N SER A 235 -31.01 13.52 -18.43
CA SER A 235 -31.12 14.53 -19.50
C SER A 235 -30.18 14.23 -20.68
N SER A 236 -30.37 14.95 -21.80
CA SER A 236 -29.46 14.83 -22.94
C SER A 236 -28.06 15.40 -22.66
N GLU A 237 -27.90 16.27 -21.65
CA GLU A 237 -26.60 16.86 -21.29
C GLU A 237 -25.60 15.79 -20.83
N PHE A 238 -26.07 14.81 -20.05
CA PHE A 238 -25.26 13.69 -19.56
C PHE A 238 -25.44 12.43 -20.40
N GLY A 239 -25.58 12.62 -21.73
CA GLY A 239 -25.87 11.57 -22.70
C GLY A 239 -24.68 10.69 -23.13
N THR A 240 -23.46 10.98 -22.65
CA THR A 240 -22.24 10.23 -23.00
C THR A 240 -21.47 9.82 -21.74
N VAL A 241 -20.62 8.78 -21.88
CA VAL A 241 -19.72 8.33 -20.81
C VAL A 241 -18.79 9.47 -20.39
N GLU A 242 -18.13 10.14 -21.35
CA GLU A 242 -17.28 11.31 -21.12
C GLU A 242 -18.00 12.43 -20.33
N ALA A 243 -19.27 12.72 -20.65
CA ALA A 243 -20.03 13.74 -19.93
C ALA A 243 -20.28 13.36 -18.47
N LEU A 244 -20.60 12.09 -18.22
CA LEU A 244 -20.78 11.57 -16.85
C LEU A 244 -19.46 11.56 -16.08
N VAL A 245 -18.37 11.05 -16.68
CA VAL A 245 -17.03 11.06 -16.09
C VAL A 245 -16.66 12.48 -15.69
N ARG A 246 -16.79 13.45 -16.61
CA ARG A 246 -16.42 14.85 -16.36
C ARG A 246 -17.19 15.49 -15.22
N VAL A 247 -18.50 15.24 -15.10
CA VAL A 247 -19.37 15.92 -14.12
C VAL A 247 -19.34 15.26 -12.74
N PHE A 248 -19.08 13.96 -12.67
CA PHE A 248 -18.91 13.22 -11.40
C PHE A 248 -17.45 13.03 -10.99
N ASP A 249 -16.51 13.66 -11.71
CA ASP A 249 -15.12 13.82 -11.30
C ASP A 249 -15.01 14.70 -10.04
N VAL A 250 -13.93 14.50 -9.29
CA VAL A 250 -13.65 15.25 -8.07
C VAL A 250 -13.50 16.74 -8.37
N CYS A 251 -14.04 17.61 -7.50
CA CYS A 251 -14.04 19.05 -7.71
C CYS A 251 -12.87 19.73 -7.00
N ALA A 252 -12.72 19.53 -5.69
CA ALA A 252 -11.72 20.25 -4.89
C ALA A 252 -10.87 19.37 -3.96
N GLY A 253 -11.36 18.20 -3.55
CA GLY A 253 -10.56 17.23 -2.79
C GLY A 253 -9.64 16.39 -3.65
N ASP A 254 -8.79 15.61 -2.99
CA ASP A 254 -7.78 14.81 -3.66
C ASP A 254 -8.37 13.57 -4.34
N ARG A 255 -9.38 12.92 -3.75
CA ARG A 255 -9.98 11.66 -4.24
C ARG A 255 -11.45 11.48 -3.81
N CYS A 256 -12.28 10.94 -4.71
CA CYS A 256 -13.68 10.55 -4.43
C CYS A 256 -13.78 9.09 -3.93
N ALA A 257 -14.89 8.72 -3.29
CA ALA A 257 -15.20 7.38 -2.82
C ALA A 257 -15.42 6.38 -3.98
N VAL A 258 -15.88 6.88 -5.14
CA VAL A 258 -15.98 6.13 -6.40
C VAL A 258 -15.42 7.01 -7.51
N GLU A 259 -14.59 6.42 -8.37
CA GLU A 259 -13.82 7.10 -9.40
C GLU A 259 -14.14 6.52 -10.79
N PHE A 260 -14.43 7.40 -11.74
CA PHE A 260 -14.90 7.06 -13.08
C PHE A 260 -13.89 7.40 -14.19
N SER A 261 -12.79 8.11 -13.88
CA SER A 261 -11.81 8.57 -14.87
C SER A 261 -11.21 7.47 -15.75
N ASN A 262 -11.05 6.25 -15.22
CA ASN A 262 -10.54 5.10 -15.99
C ASN A 262 -11.47 4.69 -17.17
N LEU A 263 -12.70 5.20 -17.23
CA LEU A 263 -13.64 4.94 -18.34
C LEU A 263 -13.36 5.79 -19.58
N ASP A 264 -12.64 6.90 -19.43
CA ASP A 264 -12.38 7.88 -20.49
C ASP A 264 -10.87 8.12 -20.69
N ASP A 265 -10.01 7.34 -20.03
CA ASP A 265 -8.55 7.49 -20.14
C ASP A 265 -8.01 6.82 -21.42
N PRO A 266 -7.49 7.60 -22.40
CA PRO A 266 -6.98 7.07 -23.66
C PRO A 266 -5.65 6.32 -23.51
N MET A 267 -4.91 6.49 -22.41
CA MET A 267 -3.69 5.74 -22.09
C MET A 267 -4.01 4.38 -21.44
N VAL A 268 -5.25 4.19 -20.98
CA VAL A 268 -5.73 3.00 -20.27
C VAL A 268 -6.76 2.24 -21.13
N ALA A 269 -6.68 2.33 -22.46
CA ALA A 269 -7.58 1.68 -23.42
C ALA A 269 -7.76 0.14 -23.25
N VAL A 270 -7.07 -0.49 -22.29
CA VAL A 270 -7.17 -1.90 -21.90
C VAL A 270 -7.85 -2.11 -20.51
N LYS A 271 -8.07 -1.07 -19.69
CA LYS A 271 -8.70 -1.19 -18.35
C LYS A 271 -9.80 -0.17 -18.10
N GLN A 272 -10.89 -0.27 -18.86
CA GLN A 272 -12.12 0.48 -18.58
C GLN A 272 -12.79 -0.05 -17.30
N THR A 273 -12.53 0.63 -16.18
CA THR A 273 -13.00 0.19 -14.86
C THR A 273 -13.59 1.34 -14.06
N ILE A 274 -14.46 1.00 -13.12
CA ILE A 274 -14.94 1.90 -12.07
C ILE A 274 -14.17 1.53 -10.81
N GLU A 275 -13.48 2.49 -10.21
CA GLU A 275 -12.66 2.26 -9.01
C GLU A 275 -13.47 2.64 -7.75
N PHE A 276 -13.75 1.65 -6.91
CA PHE A 276 -14.42 1.82 -5.61
C PHE A 276 -13.38 1.91 -4.51
N ARG A 277 -13.35 3.03 -3.76
CA ARG A 277 -12.25 3.42 -2.87
C ARG A 277 -12.66 3.58 -1.40
N ALA A 278 -13.95 3.44 -1.11
CA ALA A 278 -14.53 3.77 0.18
C ALA A 278 -14.15 2.80 1.32
N HIS A 279 -13.76 1.56 1.01
CA HIS A 279 -13.48 0.55 2.04
C HIS A 279 -12.14 0.81 2.75
N SER A 280 -12.09 0.54 4.06
CA SER A 280 -10.86 0.58 4.84
C SER A 280 -9.89 -0.49 4.35
N GLY A 281 -8.59 -0.18 4.36
CA GLY A 281 -7.56 -1.15 4.03
C GLY A 281 -7.58 -2.35 4.97
N THR A 282 -7.56 -3.55 4.40
CA THR A 282 -7.54 -4.82 5.15
C THR A 282 -6.85 -5.89 4.29
N LEU A 283 -6.27 -6.89 4.96
CA LEU A 283 -5.83 -8.14 4.35
C LEU A 283 -6.57 -9.35 4.94
N ASP A 284 -7.71 -9.13 5.59
CA ASP A 284 -8.63 -10.22 5.86
C ASP A 284 -9.28 -10.63 4.53
N GLY A 285 -8.94 -11.83 4.04
CA GLY A 285 -9.40 -12.31 2.74
C GLY A 285 -10.92 -12.43 2.63
N ASP A 286 -11.63 -12.65 3.73
CA ASP A 286 -13.09 -12.74 3.73
C ASP A 286 -13.72 -11.36 3.65
N GLU A 287 -13.16 -10.36 4.34
CA GLU A 287 -13.58 -8.95 4.18
C GLU A 287 -13.29 -8.43 2.77
N VAL A 288 -12.09 -8.68 2.22
CA VAL A 288 -11.73 -8.27 0.86
C VAL A 288 -12.70 -8.88 -0.15
N VAL A 289 -12.94 -10.19 -0.08
CA VAL A 289 -13.89 -10.88 -0.97
C VAL A 289 -15.30 -10.34 -0.79
N MET A 290 -15.73 -10.07 0.44
CA MET A 290 -17.07 -9.53 0.66
C MET A 290 -17.24 -8.15 0.04
N TRP A 291 -16.23 -7.29 0.13
CA TRP A 291 -16.25 -5.99 -0.53
C TRP A 291 -16.29 -6.14 -2.05
N VAL A 292 -15.46 -7.01 -2.64
CA VAL A 292 -15.50 -7.34 -4.08
C VAL A 292 -16.89 -7.79 -4.50
N LYS A 293 -17.47 -8.78 -3.81
CA LYS A 293 -18.83 -9.26 -4.10
C LYS A 293 -19.88 -8.15 -3.98
N THR A 294 -19.71 -7.25 -3.02
CA THR A 294 -20.65 -6.13 -2.81
C THR A 294 -20.61 -5.20 -4.01
N VAL A 295 -19.45 -4.65 -4.37
CA VAL A 295 -19.38 -3.67 -5.47
C VAL A 295 -19.66 -4.28 -6.84
N VAL A 296 -19.26 -5.53 -7.08
CA VAL A 296 -19.63 -6.24 -8.31
C VAL A 296 -21.14 -6.48 -8.33
N GLY A 297 -21.74 -6.90 -7.22
CA GLY A 297 -23.19 -7.08 -7.11
C GLY A 297 -23.99 -5.79 -7.34
N LEU A 298 -23.49 -4.64 -6.87
CA LEU A 298 -24.09 -3.34 -7.19
C LEU A 298 -24.07 -3.09 -8.70
N VAL A 299 -22.92 -3.31 -9.34
CA VAL A 299 -22.72 -3.11 -10.79
C VAL A 299 -23.58 -4.08 -11.61
N GLU A 300 -23.65 -5.35 -11.23
CA GLU A 300 -24.49 -6.36 -11.88
C GLU A 300 -25.98 -6.01 -11.76
N TRP A 301 -26.42 -5.55 -10.59
CA TRP A 301 -27.81 -5.14 -10.39
C TRP A 301 -28.18 -3.96 -11.29
N VAL A 302 -27.38 -2.89 -11.31
CA VAL A 302 -27.70 -1.70 -12.12
C VAL A 302 -27.61 -1.95 -13.62
N ARG A 303 -26.81 -2.94 -14.04
CA ARG A 303 -26.74 -3.39 -15.43
C ARG A 303 -28.01 -4.12 -15.87
N GLY A 304 -28.61 -4.90 -14.97
CA GLY A 304 -29.85 -5.64 -15.23
C GLY A 304 -31.14 -4.86 -14.93
N ALA A 305 -31.05 -3.78 -14.15
CA ALA A 305 -32.21 -3.01 -13.70
C ALA A 305 -32.87 -2.23 -14.83
N ASP A 306 -34.20 -2.34 -14.94
CA ASP A 306 -35.00 -1.46 -15.78
C ASP A 306 -35.32 -0.13 -15.08
N SER A 307 -35.96 0.77 -15.83
CA SER A 307 -36.32 2.10 -15.33
C SER A 307 -37.31 2.03 -14.16
N ASP A 308 -38.25 1.08 -14.16
CA ASP A 308 -39.26 0.98 -13.10
C ASP A 308 -38.64 0.50 -11.79
N GLN A 309 -37.73 -0.47 -11.87
CA GLN A 309 -36.95 -0.97 -10.73
C GLN A 309 -36.07 0.13 -10.14
N LEU A 310 -35.35 0.88 -10.97
CA LEU A 310 -34.52 1.98 -10.50
C LEU A 310 -35.37 3.08 -9.85
N MET A 311 -36.44 3.52 -10.50
CA MET A 311 -37.29 4.60 -9.98
C MET A 311 -37.99 4.19 -8.68
N SER A 312 -38.41 2.93 -8.56
CA SER A 312 -38.97 2.39 -7.31
C SER A 312 -37.94 2.41 -6.17
N LEU A 313 -36.68 2.07 -6.47
CA LEU A 313 -35.59 2.15 -5.50
C LEU A 313 -35.31 3.61 -5.12
N MET A 314 -35.25 4.53 -6.08
CA MET A 314 -35.02 5.95 -5.83
C MET A 314 -36.14 6.60 -5.02
N ALA A 315 -37.38 6.16 -5.17
CA ALA A 315 -38.49 6.61 -4.34
C ALA A 315 -38.29 6.28 -2.84
N LEU A 316 -37.61 5.16 -2.52
CA LEU A 316 -37.24 4.83 -1.14
C LEU A 316 -36.17 5.80 -0.60
N ALA A 317 -35.20 6.19 -1.44
CA ALA A 317 -34.19 7.18 -1.07
C ALA A 317 -34.82 8.56 -0.80
N GLU A 318 -35.74 9.00 -1.65
CA GLU A 318 -36.44 10.28 -1.52
C GLU A 318 -37.38 10.31 -0.29
N ALA A 319 -38.05 9.20 0.01
CA ALA A 319 -38.96 9.11 1.15
C ALA A 319 -38.25 9.28 2.50
N GLY A 320 -36.94 9.02 2.59
CA GLY A 320 -36.11 9.24 3.77
C GLY A 320 -36.62 8.49 5.00
N ASN A 321 -36.21 7.23 5.16
CA ASN A 321 -36.55 6.44 6.34
C ASN A 321 -35.29 6.15 7.17
N ASP A 322 -35.24 6.66 8.40
CA ASP A 322 -34.15 6.40 9.36
C ASP A 322 -34.03 4.90 9.73
N GLU A 323 -35.09 4.12 9.53
CA GLU A 323 -35.08 2.66 9.71
C GLU A 323 -34.57 1.90 8.46
N PHE A 324 -34.50 2.56 7.29
CA PHE A 324 -33.99 1.93 6.07
C PHE A 324 -32.46 1.98 6.03
N GLY A 325 -31.86 0.92 6.59
CA GLY A 325 -30.42 0.72 6.65
C GLY A 325 -29.84 0.09 5.38
N VAL A 326 -28.50 0.01 5.33
CA VAL A 326 -27.78 -0.60 4.21
C VAL A 326 -28.06 -2.08 4.04
N THR A 327 -28.39 -2.81 5.12
CA THR A 327 -28.75 -4.23 5.02
C THR A 327 -30.04 -4.43 4.24
N SER A 328 -31.07 -3.60 4.48
CA SER A 328 -32.32 -3.61 3.71
C SER A 328 -32.09 -3.26 2.24
N LEU A 329 -31.20 -2.30 1.97
CA LEU A 329 -30.78 -2.01 0.59
C LEU A 329 -30.16 -3.25 -0.07
N LEU A 330 -29.14 -3.85 0.56
CA LEU A 330 -28.46 -5.03 0.03
C LEU A 330 -29.45 -6.19 -0.22
N GLU A 331 -30.41 -6.42 0.67
CA GLU A 331 -31.46 -7.43 0.47
C GLU A 331 -32.35 -7.13 -0.75
N ILE A 332 -32.75 -5.88 -0.97
CA ILE A 332 -33.53 -5.46 -2.14
C ILE A 332 -32.74 -5.67 -3.44
N LEU A 333 -31.43 -5.43 -3.40
CA LEU A 333 -30.53 -5.66 -4.54
C LEU A 333 -30.22 -7.17 -4.76
N GLY A 334 -30.74 -8.06 -3.91
CA GLY A 334 -30.48 -9.50 -3.99
C GLY A 334 -29.18 -9.95 -3.33
N LEU A 335 -28.46 -9.03 -2.66
CA LEU A 335 -27.16 -9.21 -2.02
C LEU A 335 -27.29 -9.69 -0.57
N ARG A 336 -28.01 -10.81 -0.37
CA ARG A 336 -28.33 -11.33 0.98
C ARG A 336 -27.11 -11.76 1.78
N GLU A 337 -26.09 -12.33 1.12
CA GLU A 337 -24.85 -12.74 1.77
C GLU A 337 -24.12 -11.52 2.36
N GLN A 338 -24.06 -10.43 1.59
CA GLN A 338 -23.45 -9.17 1.95
C GLN A 338 -24.23 -8.50 3.09
N ALA A 339 -25.56 -8.49 3.01
CA ALA A 339 -26.43 -7.96 4.06
C ALA A 339 -26.17 -8.67 5.40
N GLU A 340 -26.13 -10.00 5.38
CA GLU A 340 -25.87 -10.83 6.56
C GLU A 340 -24.46 -10.59 7.10
N PHE A 341 -23.46 -10.44 6.23
CA PHE A 341 -22.08 -10.15 6.64
C PHE A 341 -21.95 -8.79 7.34
N TYR A 342 -22.55 -7.74 6.79
CA TYR A 342 -22.37 -6.38 7.31
C TYR A 342 -23.29 -6.01 8.47
N LYS A 343 -24.36 -6.76 8.75
CA LYS A 343 -25.37 -6.36 9.75
C LYS A 343 -24.81 -6.05 11.15
N GLU A 344 -23.73 -6.70 11.55
CA GLU A 344 -23.05 -6.49 12.85
C GLU A 344 -21.77 -5.65 12.74
N ARG A 345 -21.47 -5.13 11.55
CA ARG A 345 -20.22 -4.41 11.20
C ARG A 345 -20.49 -2.97 10.73
N LEU A 346 -21.67 -2.43 11.05
CA LEU A 346 -22.06 -1.10 10.60
C LEU A 346 -21.46 0.01 11.47
N HIS A 347 -21.06 1.10 10.82
CA HIS A 347 -20.49 2.28 11.44
C HIS A 347 -21.50 3.44 11.44
N PRO A 348 -21.78 4.06 12.59
CA PRO A 348 -22.75 5.14 12.69
C PRO A 348 -22.29 6.36 11.87
N LEU A 349 -23.23 7.04 11.20
CA LEU A 349 -22.93 8.26 10.43
C LEU A 349 -22.58 9.46 11.32
N ARG A 350 -23.12 9.51 12.54
CA ARG A 350 -22.86 10.56 13.52
C ARG A 350 -21.77 10.11 14.49
N VAL A 351 -20.51 10.38 14.17
CA VAL A 351 -19.45 10.41 15.18
C VAL A 351 -19.00 11.86 15.34
N ALA A 352 -19.04 12.36 16.58
CA ALA A 352 -18.46 13.65 16.95
C ALA A 352 -17.00 13.68 16.53
N LYS A 353 -16.51 14.82 16.00
CA LYS A 353 -15.10 15.09 15.64
C LYS A 353 -14.17 14.08 16.31
N GLU A 354 -13.84 13.00 15.61
CA GLU A 354 -12.80 12.11 16.10
C GLU A 354 -11.54 12.94 16.18
N ASP A 355 -10.81 12.80 17.29
CA ASP A 355 -9.55 13.50 17.48
C ASP A 355 -8.73 13.36 16.21
N SER A 356 -8.25 14.48 15.68
CA SER A 356 -7.29 14.56 14.57
C SER A 356 -5.92 13.97 14.95
N GLY A 357 -5.91 13.05 15.91
CA GLY A 357 -4.76 12.43 16.54
C GLY A 357 -4.36 11.18 15.78
N ARG A 358 -3.43 11.38 14.83
CA ARG A 358 -2.55 10.39 14.19
C ARG A 358 -3.15 9.66 12.99
N GLU A 359 -3.02 10.31 11.84
CA GLU A 359 -3.21 9.80 10.47
C GLU A 359 -2.57 8.40 10.23
N TYR A 360 -1.50 8.06 10.95
CA TYR A 360 -0.81 6.76 10.88
C TYR A 360 -1.07 5.84 12.08
N GLU A 361 -2.15 6.05 12.81
CA GLU A 361 -2.57 5.11 13.86
C GLU A 361 -2.81 3.72 13.24
N ILE A 362 -2.15 2.73 13.83
CA ILE A 362 -2.28 1.32 13.48
C ILE A 362 -3.69 0.86 13.88
N GLN A 363 -4.42 0.25 12.94
CA GLN A 363 -5.72 -0.37 13.24
C GLN A 363 -5.50 -1.63 14.08
N GLU A 364 -5.07 -2.73 13.45
CA GLU A 364 -4.61 -3.96 14.10
C GLU A 364 -3.55 -4.64 13.22
N LEU A 365 -2.72 -5.51 13.82
CA LEU A 365 -1.90 -6.44 13.04
C LEU A 365 -2.80 -7.42 12.31
N ALA A 366 -2.54 -7.63 11.02
CA ALA A 366 -3.26 -8.64 10.26
C ALA A 366 -3.03 -10.03 10.88
N ARG A 367 -4.11 -10.78 11.09
CA ARG A 367 -4.06 -12.11 11.70
C ARG A 367 -3.62 -13.13 10.65
N PRO A 368 -2.58 -13.95 10.93
CA PRO A 368 -2.25 -15.08 10.07
C PRO A 368 -3.46 -16.02 9.89
N ARG A 369 -3.72 -16.45 8.64
CA ARG A 369 -4.82 -17.36 8.27
C ARG A 369 -4.28 -18.70 7.80
N THR A 370 -3.63 -19.44 8.71
CA THR A 370 -3.09 -20.78 8.42
C THR A 370 -4.18 -21.80 8.09
N ASP A 371 -5.39 -21.59 8.63
CA ASP A 371 -6.60 -22.37 8.32
C ASP A 371 -6.91 -22.36 6.81
N VAL A 372 -6.84 -21.18 6.18
CA VAL A 372 -7.06 -21.02 4.73
C VAL A 372 -5.96 -21.76 3.96
N LEU A 373 -4.70 -21.58 4.35
CA LEU A 373 -3.59 -22.25 3.68
C LEU A 373 -3.69 -23.78 3.78
N GLU A 374 -4.09 -24.32 4.94
CA GLU A 374 -4.30 -25.75 5.15
C GLU A 374 -5.48 -26.32 4.35
N GLU A 375 -6.59 -25.57 4.27
CA GLU A 375 -7.76 -25.93 3.47
C GLU A 375 -7.38 -26.14 2.00
N PHE A 376 -6.57 -25.23 1.45
CA PHE A 376 -6.12 -25.28 0.07
C PHE A 376 -4.82 -26.08 -0.13
N GLY A 377 -4.25 -26.62 0.95
CA GLY A 377 -3.03 -27.43 0.92
C GLY A 377 -1.81 -26.66 0.44
N ILE A 378 -1.55 -25.47 1.00
CA ILE A 378 -0.35 -24.68 0.75
C ILE A 378 0.66 -24.95 1.87
N GLY A 379 1.83 -25.45 1.50
CA GLY A 379 2.92 -25.76 2.42
C GLY A 379 3.62 -24.51 2.98
N VAL A 380 4.49 -24.72 3.96
CA VAL A 380 5.26 -23.67 4.65
C VAL A 380 6.21 -22.92 3.70
N ASP A 381 6.58 -23.54 2.58
CA ASP A 381 7.36 -23.00 1.48
C ASP A 381 6.52 -22.19 0.46
N GLY A 382 5.21 -22.06 0.70
CA GLY A 382 4.28 -21.39 -0.21
C GLY A 382 3.92 -22.22 -1.44
N VAL A 383 4.29 -23.51 -1.48
CA VAL A 383 4.01 -24.40 -2.61
C VAL A 383 2.74 -25.17 -2.34
N ALA A 384 1.85 -25.21 -3.33
CA ALA A 384 0.67 -26.06 -3.33
C ALA A 384 1.06 -27.55 -3.24
N THR A 385 0.64 -28.23 -2.17
CA THR A 385 0.91 -29.64 -1.90
C THR A 385 -0.25 -30.56 -2.33
N ARG A 386 -1.35 -29.99 -2.84
CA ARG A 386 -2.52 -30.72 -3.37
C ARG A 386 -2.66 -30.46 -4.87
N ASN A 387 -3.15 -31.44 -5.62
CA ASN A 387 -3.37 -31.32 -7.08
C ASN A 387 -4.61 -30.49 -7.46
N ASN A 388 -5.33 -29.91 -6.49
CA ASN A 388 -6.51 -29.05 -6.70
C ASN A 388 -6.18 -27.69 -7.32
N TRP A 389 -4.91 -27.39 -7.56
CA TRP A 389 -4.43 -26.16 -8.21
C TRP A 389 -4.35 -26.26 -9.73
N GLY A 390 -4.29 -27.48 -10.28
CA GLY A 390 -3.88 -27.73 -11.66
C GLY A 390 -4.96 -27.64 -12.74
N GLU A 391 -6.25 -27.59 -12.38
CA GLU A 391 -7.34 -27.55 -13.38
C GLU A 391 -8.20 -26.28 -13.32
N ASP A 392 -8.34 -25.60 -12.17
CA ASP A 392 -9.33 -24.52 -12.00
C ASP A 392 -8.80 -23.18 -11.43
N LEU A 393 -7.56 -23.08 -10.93
CA LEU A 393 -7.11 -21.91 -10.15
C LEU A 393 -5.84 -21.19 -10.65
N ILE A 394 -5.10 -21.76 -11.60
CA ILE A 394 -3.95 -21.09 -12.22
C ILE A 394 -4.44 -20.42 -13.50
N PHE A 395 -4.35 -19.09 -13.53
CA PHE A 395 -4.56 -18.31 -14.73
C PHE A 395 -3.52 -18.73 -15.78
N ASP A 396 -3.99 -19.41 -16.81
CA ASP A 396 -3.37 -19.37 -18.12
C ASP A 396 -4.02 -18.16 -18.83
N PRO A 397 -3.29 -17.05 -19.01
CA PRO A 397 -3.83 -15.84 -19.64
C PRO A 397 -4.23 -16.07 -21.10
N ASP A 398 -3.92 -17.24 -21.67
CA ASP A 398 -4.25 -17.66 -23.02
C ASP A 398 -5.34 -18.77 -23.09
N ARG A 399 -6.01 -19.12 -21.98
CA ARG A 399 -7.07 -20.15 -21.91
C ARG A 399 -8.49 -19.64 -21.72
#